data_AF-A0A4R4SAV2-F1
#
_entry.id   AF-A0A4R4SAV2-F1
#
_cell.length_a   1.000
_cell.length_b   1.000
_cell.length_c   1.000
_cell.angle_alpha   90.00
_cell.angle_beta   90.00
_cell.angle_gamma   90.00
#
_symmetry.space_group_name_H-M   'P 1'
#
loop_
_entity.id
_entity.type
_entity.pdbx_description
1 polymer ?
#
loop_
_entity_poly.entity_id
_entity_poly.type
_entity_poly.pdbx_seq_one_letter_code
_entity_poly.pdbx_strand_id
1 'polypeptide(L)'
;MATVRLPRRLTIPAWENAVGPGKLPARFTDLRLDFGQVEFADFGALARALLMVDAAVRAGVVTEIVLPTEALPAEPAPPDGHTSGMSAAAEARSQINRRARARRDTRAYMRHIGFLDALHAPHWPDGAVQITKAGDGSHPLTRTREAATTDGSVPDDDPRDARYRPRRIMPLQWLLSDRGEKLQESDDFHAALARLGELGMAEPGGRVLSQTLLTELVENVEEHAVPAGGRPPAALVGAVLLDSDTFVIRRGDLPAELGELADRSADDGGRVLRLVVGDAGQGLVASLASAHPRT
;
A
#
# COMPACT_ATOMS: atom_id res chain seq x y z
N MET A 1 -13.42 9.75 -16.27
CA MET A 1 -12.23 9.24 -15.53
C MET A 1 -11.66 10.29 -14.58
N ALA A 2 -11.62 9.99 -13.28
CA ALA A 2 -10.87 10.73 -12.26
C ALA A 2 -9.46 10.14 -12.13
N THR A 3 -8.40 10.96 -12.18
CA THR A 3 -7.02 10.50 -12.04
C THR A 3 -6.36 11.11 -10.81
N VAL A 4 -5.85 10.24 -9.93
CA VAL A 4 -5.12 10.62 -8.72
C VAL A 4 -3.66 10.22 -8.90
N ARG A 5 -2.79 11.21 -9.06
CA ARG A 5 -1.35 10.99 -9.13
C ARG A 5 -0.74 11.06 -7.73
N LEU A 6 -0.26 9.93 -7.22
CA LEU A 6 0.22 9.83 -5.85
C LEU A 6 1.62 10.43 -5.70
N PRO A 7 1.94 11.07 -4.56
CA PRO A 7 3.23 11.71 -4.35
C PRO A 7 4.36 10.67 -4.24
N ARG A 8 5.61 11.10 -4.43
CA ARG A 8 6.79 10.22 -4.34
C ARG A 8 6.89 9.50 -3.00
N ARG A 9 6.50 10.16 -1.91
CA ARG A 9 6.45 9.59 -0.57
C ARG A 9 4.98 9.43 -0.16
N LEU A 10 4.48 8.21 -0.23
CA LEU A 10 3.09 7.89 0.07
C LEU A 10 2.93 7.52 1.56
N THR A 11 2.79 8.53 2.41
CA THR A 11 2.38 8.39 3.82
C THR A 11 0.86 8.50 3.97
N ILE A 12 0.32 8.24 5.17
CA ILE A 12 -1.10 8.44 5.47
C ILE A 12 -1.53 9.91 5.22
N PRO A 13 -0.82 10.93 5.73
CA PRO A 13 -1.18 12.32 5.43
C PRO A 13 -1.08 12.66 3.94
N ALA A 14 -0.08 12.09 3.24
CA ALA A 14 0.09 12.31 1.81
C ALA A 14 -1.07 11.70 1.00
N TRP A 15 -1.59 10.55 1.44
CA TRP A 15 -2.80 9.93 0.90
C TRP A 15 -4.03 10.81 1.13
N GLU A 16 -4.28 11.25 2.36
CA GLU A 16 -5.41 12.13 2.70
C GLU A 16 -5.38 13.44 1.90
N ASN A 17 -4.20 14.01 1.68
CA ASN A 17 -4.05 15.20 0.85
C ASN A 17 -4.38 14.95 -0.63
N ALA A 18 -4.14 13.73 -1.13
CA ALA A 18 -4.38 13.36 -2.53
C ALA A 18 -5.83 12.98 -2.82
N VAL A 19 -6.51 12.29 -1.89
CA VAL A 19 -7.85 11.72 -2.11
C VAL A 19 -8.89 12.08 -1.05
N GLY A 20 -8.55 12.96 -0.11
CA GLY A 20 -9.45 13.37 0.96
C GLY A 20 -10.73 14.08 0.46
N PRO A 21 -11.64 14.42 1.37
CA PRO A 21 -12.90 15.06 1.03
C PRO A 21 -12.71 16.28 0.11
N GLY A 22 -13.45 16.30 -1.00
CA GLY A 22 -13.40 17.38 -2.00
C GLY A 22 -12.21 17.36 -2.95
N LYS A 23 -11.30 16.36 -2.88
CA LYS A 23 -10.17 16.22 -3.82
C LYS A 23 -10.54 15.51 -5.12
N LEU A 24 -11.54 14.65 -5.07
CA LEU A 24 -12.06 13.96 -6.25
C LEU A 24 -13.14 14.80 -6.93
N PRO A 25 -13.27 14.71 -8.27
CA PRO A 25 -14.35 15.40 -8.97
C PRO A 25 -15.70 14.90 -8.48
N ALA A 26 -16.68 15.81 -8.43
CA ALA A 26 -18.03 15.50 -7.96
C ALA A 26 -18.73 14.43 -8.81
N ARG A 27 -18.28 14.19 -10.05
CA ARG A 27 -18.77 13.10 -10.90
C ARG A 27 -17.65 12.44 -11.70
N PHE A 28 -17.64 11.10 -11.77
CA PHE A 28 -16.75 10.34 -12.64
C PHE A 28 -17.24 8.90 -12.86
N THR A 29 -16.87 8.34 -14.01
CA THR A 29 -17.19 6.97 -14.43
C THR A 29 -16.12 5.95 -14.02
N ASP A 30 -14.86 6.38 -14.02
CA ASP A 30 -13.68 5.54 -13.83
C ASP A 30 -12.70 6.24 -12.88
N LEU A 31 -11.92 5.45 -12.14
CA LEU A 31 -10.90 5.92 -11.20
C LEU A 31 -9.52 5.40 -11.63
N ARG A 32 -8.52 6.27 -11.75
CA ARG A 32 -7.12 5.88 -11.96
C ARG A 32 -6.27 6.31 -10.76
N LEU A 33 -5.67 5.34 -10.07
CA LEU A 33 -4.68 5.60 -9.01
C LEU A 33 -3.28 5.35 -9.57
N ASP A 34 -2.50 6.42 -9.71
CA ASP A 34 -1.17 6.37 -10.30
C ASP A 34 -0.07 6.37 -9.24
N PHE A 35 0.47 5.18 -8.96
CA PHE A 35 1.63 4.96 -8.09
C PHE A 35 2.97 5.06 -8.86
N GLY A 36 2.94 5.44 -10.13
CA GLY A 36 4.07 5.40 -11.03
C GLY A 36 5.30 6.12 -10.48
N GLN A 37 5.12 7.25 -9.80
CA GLN A 37 6.23 8.02 -9.21
C GLN A 37 6.54 7.70 -7.74
N VAL A 38 5.86 6.74 -7.13
CA VAL A 38 6.01 6.43 -5.71
C VAL A 38 7.37 5.74 -5.48
N GLU A 39 8.21 6.39 -4.68
CA GLU A 39 9.56 6.01 -4.27
C GLU A 39 9.59 5.51 -2.82
N PHE A 40 8.50 5.69 -2.07
CA PHE A 40 8.29 5.14 -0.73
C PHE A 40 6.79 5.01 -0.45
N ALA A 41 6.37 3.93 0.23
CA ALA A 41 4.98 3.75 0.63
C ALA A 41 4.84 3.27 2.08
N ASP A 42 3.90 3.86 2.83
CA ASP A 42 3.49 3.39 4.15
C ASP A 42 2.48 2.24 4.04
N PHE A 43 2.54 1.33 5.01
CA PHE A 43 1.62 0.19 5.13
C PHE A 43 0.16 0.64 5.19
N GLY A 44 -0.16 1.62 6.04
CA GLY A 44 -1.52 2.09 6.22
C GLY A 44 -2.05 2.89 5.03
N ALA A 45 -1.18 3.63 4.34
CA ALA A 45 -1.56 4.32 3.11
C ALA A 45 -1.92 3.32 1.98
N LEU A 46 -1.15 2.25 1.84
CA LEU A 46 -1.46 1.18 0.88
C LEU A 46 -2.75 0.43 1.25
N ALA A 47 -3.00 0.17 2.54
CA ALA A 47 -4.26 -0.41 2.97
C ALA A 47 -5.46 0.49 2.65
N ARG A 48 -5.37 1.79 2.93
CA ARG A 48 -6.43 2.76 2.57
C ARG A 48 -6.66 2.86 1.07
N ALA A 49 -5.61 2.70 0.26
CA ALA A 49 -5.77 2.61 -1.18
C ALA A 49 -6.59 1.38 -1.59
N LEU A 50 -6.33 0.20 -1.02
CA LEU A 50 -7.15 -1.00 -1.27
C LEU A 50 -8.61 -0.80 -0.86
N LEU A 51 -8.86 -0.18 0.29
CA LEU A 51 -10.23 0.13 0.75
C LEU A 51 -10.95 1.09 -0.20
N MET A 52 -10.24 2.08 -0.76
CA MET A 52 -10.80 2.98 -1.77
C MET A 52 -11.10 2.27 -3.09
N VAL A 53 -10.23 1.35 -3.52
CA VAL A 53 -10.49 0.50 -4.70
C VAL A 53 -11.72 -0.35 -4.47
N ASP A 54 -11.85 -1.01 -3.31
CA ASP A 54 -13.03 -1.79 -2.96
C ASP A 54 -14.31 -0.93 -3.00
N ALA A 55 -14.24 0.27 -2.42
CA ALA A 55 -15.35 1.21 -2.43
C ALA A 55 -15.76 1.62 -3.86
N ALA A 56 -14.79 1.88 -4.73
CA ALA A 56 -15.01 2.24 -6.13
C ALA A 56 -15.64 1.08 -6.90
N VAL A 57 -15.11 -0.13 -6.76
CA VAL A 57 -15.65 -1.35 -7.39
C VAL A 57 -17.09 -1.60 -6.94
N ARG A 58 -17.38 -1.48 -5.64
CA ARG A 58 -18.74 -1.62 -5.09
C ARG A 58 -19.70 -0.53 -5.57
N ALA A 59 -19.20 0.64 -5.91
CA ALA A 59 -19.95 1.72 -6.54
C ALA A 59 -20.13 1.55 -8.06
N GLY A 60 -19.59 0.47 -8.65
CA GLY A 60 -19.64 0.22 -10.10
C GLY A 60 -18.60 0.99 -10.92
N VAL A 61 -17.61 1.60 -10.26
CA VAL A 61 -16.54 2.37 -10.91
C VAL A 61 -15.41 1.44 -11.34
N VAL A 62 -15.09 1.43 -12.62
CA VAL A 62 -13.91 0.72 -13.13
C VAL A 62 -12.65 1.43 -12.65
N THR A 63 -11.73 0.66 -12.07
CA THR A 63 -10.53 1.21 -11.43
C THR A 63 -9.26 0.77 -12.14
N GLU A 64 -8.38 1.71 -12.47
CA GLU A 64 -7.05 1.45 -13.01
C GLU A 64 -5.97 1.76 -11.95
N ILE A 65 -5.04 0.82 -11.75
CA ILE A 65 -3.89 0.97 -10.86
C ILE A 65 -2.61 0.97 -11.70
N VAL A 66 -1.84 2.06 -11.62
CA VAL A 66 -0.53 2.16 -12.27
C VAL A 66 0.55 1.89 -11.24
N LEU A 67 1.29 0.79 -11.38
CA LEU A 67 2.35 0.41 -10.45
C LEU A 67 3.68 1.12 -10.76
N PRO A 68 4.51 1.41 -9.73
CA PRO A 68 5.85 1.94 -9.94
C PRO A 68 6.73 0.93 -10.70
N THR A 69 7.65 1.43 -11.51
CA THR A 69 8.64 0.64 -12.27
C THR A 69 10.05 1.20 -12.07
N GLU A 70 11.06 0.43 -12.44
CA GLU A 70 12.45 0.93 -12.49
C GLU A 70 12.64 1.91 -13.65
N ALA A 71 11.82 1.78 -14.70
CA ALA A 71 11.83 2.65 -15.87
C ALA A 71 11.39 4.07 -15.48
N LEU A 72 12.34 4.99 -15.41
CA LEU A 72 12.05 6.42 -15.24
C LEU A 72 11.53 6.98 -16.56
N PRO A 73 10.49 7.84 -16.53
CA PRO A 73 10.14 8.60 -17.73
C PRO A 73 11.36 9.41 -18.16
N ALA A 74 11.63 9.45 -19.47
CA ALA A 74 12.70 10.26 -20.02
C ALA A 74 12.48 11.71 -19.60
N GLU A 75 13.33 12.24 -18.73
CA GLU A 75 13.31 13.67 -18.44
C GLU A 75 13.78 14.43 -19.69
N PRO A 76 13.15 15.58 -20.02
CA PRO A 76 13.58 16.39 -21.14
C PRO A 76 15.05 16.73 -20.95
N ALA A 77 15.86 16.51 -21.99
CA ALA A 77 17.27 16.82 -21.97
C ALA A 77 17.46 18.28 -21.51
N PRO A 78 18.43 18.54 -20.60
CA PRO A 78 18.68 19.91 -20.16
C PRO A 78 18.97 20.78 -21.39
N PRO A 79 18.40 21.99 -21.47
CA PRO A 79 18.62 22.88 -22.61
C PRO A 79 20.13 23.09 -22.78
N ASP A 80 20.61 22.80 -23.99
CA ASP A 80 22.02 22.85 -24.35
C ASP A 80 22.60 24.22 -24.02
N GLY A 81 23.51 24.26 -23.05
CA GLY A 81 24.29 25.43 -22.74
C GLY A 81 24.29 25.77 -21.26
N HIS A 82 25.20 25.14 -20.51
CA HIS A 82 26.22 25.86 -19.75
C HIS A 82 27.28 24.87 -19.23
N THR A 83 28.52 25.25 -19.46
CA THR A 83 29.79 24.60 -19.10
C THR A 83 30.02 24.55 -17.58
N SER A 84 29.18 23.78 -16.90
CA SER A 84 29.35 23.32 -15.50
C SER A 84 28.97 21.82 -15.46
N GLY A 85 29.56 20.93 -16.26
CA GLY A 85 30.97 20.53 -16.18
C GLY A 85 31.08 19.23 -15.35
N MET A 86 30.70 18.08 -15.93
CA MET A 86 30.76 16.71 -15.37
C MET A 86 30.08 16.41 -14.00
N SER A 87 30.21 17.25 -12.98
CA SER A 87 29.63 17.06 -11.64
C SER A 87 28.11 17.08 -11.67
N ALA A 88 27.49 18.06 -12.34
CA ALA A 88 26.02 18.15 -12.44
C ALA A 88 25.40 16.96 -13.20
N ALA A 89 26.11 16.46 -14.23
CA ALA A 89 25.67 15.27 -14.97
C ALA A 89 25.82 13.99 -14.13
N ALA A 90 26.89 13.88 -13.34
CA ALA A 90 27.09 12.77 -12.40
C ALA A 90 26.07 12.81 -11.24
N GLU A 91 25.75 13.99 -10.72
CA GLU A 91 24.72 14.21 -9.70
C GLU A 91 23.33 13.88 -10.22
N ALA A 92 22.98 14.33 -11.44
CA ALA A 92 21.73 13.98 -12.09
C ALA A 92 21.62 12.47 -12.31
N ARG A 93 22.69 11.82 -12.80
CA ARG A 93 22.71 10.36 -12.98
C ARG A 93 22.60 9.61 -11.66
N SER A 94 23.27 10.08 -10.61
CA SER A 94 23.15 9.55 -9.26
C SER A 94 21.72 9.70 -8.72
N GLN A 95 21.07 10.84 -8.95
CA GLN A 95 19.68 11.07 -8.56
C GLN A 95 18.72 10.15 -9.32
N ILE A 96 18.91 9.97 -10.62
CA ILE A 96 18.14 9.02 -11.45
C ILE A 96 18.29 7.60 -10.92
N ASN A 97 19.52 7.14 -10.68
CA ASN A 97 19.77 5.80 -10.15
C ASN A 97 19.15 5.60 -8.76
N ARG A 98 19.27 6.59 -7.86
CA ARG A 98 18.64 6.56 -6.53
C ARG A 98 17.12 6.45 -6.64
N ARG A 99 16.48 7.20 -7.54
CA ARG A 99 15.03 7.15 -7.76
C ARG A 99 14.59 5.80 -8.36
N ALA A 100 15.32 5.27 -9.32
CA ALA A 100 15.04 3.96 -9.90
C ALA A 100 15.11 2.85 -8.82
N ARG A 101 16.14 2.88 -7.97
CA ARG A 101 16.28 1.97 -6.82
C ARG A 101 15.12 2.12 -5.83
N ALA A 102 14.78 3.35 -5.43
CA ALA A 102 13.67 3.59 -4.51
C ALA A 102 12.32 3.08 -5.02
N ARG A 103 12.05 3.23 -6.33
CA ARG A 103 10.85 2.67 -6.98
C ARG A 103 10.85 1.14 -7.03
N ARG A 104 12.01 0.53 -7.30
CA ARG A 104 12.19 -0.93 -7.21
C ARG A 104 11.88 -1.45 -5.82
N ASP A 105 12.47 -0.83 -4.80
CA ASP A 105 12.32 -1.24 -3.41
C ASP A 105 10.89 -1.03 -2.93
N THR A 106 10.25 0.07 -3.34
CA THR A 106 8.83 0.31 -3.09
C THR A 106 7.96 -0.77 -3.71
N ARG A 107 8.21 -1.16 -4.96
CA ARG A 107 7.44 -2.24 -5.62
C ARG A 107 7.67 -3.59 -4.93
N ALA A 108 8.90 -3.88 -4.53
CA ALA A 108 9.23 -5.08 -3.77
C ALA A 108 8.50 -5.09 -2.43
N TYR A 109 8.45 -3.94 -1.74
CA TYR A 109 7.70 -3.77 -0.52
C TYR A 109 6.19 -3.95 -0.72
N MET A 110 5.59 -3.33 -1.75
CA MET A 110 4.16 -3.52 -2.10
C MET A 110 3.83 -5.00 -2.32
N ARG A 111 4.71 -5.76 -2.97
CA ARG A 111 4.57 -7.22 -3.10
C ARG A 111 4.65 -7.91 -1.74
N HIS A 112 5.69 -7.62 -0.97
CA HIS A 112 5.95 -8.28 0.31
C HIS A 112 4.82 -8.08 1.32
N ILE A 113 4.18 -6.91 1.32
CA ILE A 113 3.04 -6.64 2.21
C ILE A 113 1.70 -7.15 1.66
N GLY A 114 1.66 -7.90 0.55
CA GLY A 114 0.43 -8.42 -0.03
C GLY A 114 -0.43 -7.40 -0.79
N PHE A 115 0.02 -6.15 -0.97
CA PHE A 115 -0.78 -5.14 -1.68
C PHE A 115 -1.08 -5.56 -3.12
N LEU A 116 -0.09 -6.15 -3.82
CA LEU A 116 -0.29 -6.61 -5.21
C LEU A 116 -1.25 -7.79 -5.31
N ASP A 117 -1.23 -8.68 -4.32
CA ASP A 117 -2.11 -9.86 -4.29
C ASP A 117 -3.54 -9.42 -3.93
N ALA A 118 -3.69 -8.50 -2.98
CA ALA A 118 -4.98 -7.92 -2.59
C ALA A 118 -5.66 -7.08 -3.69
N LEU A 119 -4.95 -6.70 -4.76
CA LEU A 119 -5.57 -6.11 -5.97
C LEU A 119 -6.32 -7.12 -6.84
N HIS A 120 -6.24 -8.41 -6.51
CA HIS A 120 -6.98 -9.49 -7.17
C HIS A 120 -8.03 -10.07 -6.22
N ALA A 121 -8.80 -9.20 -5.57
CA ALA A 121 -9.75 -9.62 -4.55
C ALA A 121 -10.82 -10.56 -5.13
N PRO A 122 -11.10 -11.70 -4.49
CA PRO A 122 -11.99 -12.73 -5.06
C PRO A 122 -13.45 -12.27 -5.17
N HIS A 123 -13.86 -11.26 -4.38
CA HIS A 123 -15.22 -10.72 -4.41
C HIS A 123 -15.45 -9.64 -5.46
N TRP A 124 -14.40 -9.18 -6.16
CA TRP A 124 -14.53 -8.20 -7.24
C TRP A 124 -14.96 -8.86 -8.55
N PRO A 125 -15.81 -8.20 -9.37
CA PRO A 125 -16.09 -8.68 -10.72
C PRO A 125 -14.83 -8.72 -11.59
N ASP A 126 -14.78 -9.66 -12.54
CA ASP A 126 -13.70 -9.74 -13.51
C ASP A 126 -13.52 -8.41 -14.25
N GLY A 127 -12.28 -7.93 -14.32
CA GLY A 127 -11.94 -6.68 -15.01
C GLY A 127 -12.35 -5.39 -14.29
N ALA A 128 -12.93 -5.46 -13.08
CA ALA A 128 -13.26 -4.28 -12.28
C ALA A 128 -12.01 -3.47 -11.87
N VAL A 129 -10.86 -4.14 -11.77
CA VAL A 129 -9.56 -3.53 -11.52
C VAL A 129 -8.60 -3.89 -12.64
N GLN A 130 -8.03 -2.87 -13.30
CA GLN A 130 -7.00 -3.00 -14.32
C GLN A 130 -5.66 -2.59 -13.75
N ILE A 131 -4.65 -3.45 -13.86
CA ILE A 131 -3.32 -3.18 -13.31
C ILE A 131 -2.35 -2.95 -14.47
N THR A 132 -1.79 -1.75 -14.55
CA THR A 132 -0.78 -1.38 -15.54
C THR A 132 0.55 -1.06 -14.85
N LYS A 133 1.66 -1.16 -15.57
CA LYS A 133 2.97 -0.72 -15.07
C LYS A 133 3.30 0.64 -15.65
N ALA A 134 3.88 1.52 -14.85
CA ALA A 134 4.37 2.80 -15.34
C ALA A 134 5.40 2.58 -16.47
N GLY A 135 5.12 3.11 -17.67
CA GLY A 135 5.97 2.94 -18.85
C GLY A 135 5.51 1.88 -19.86
N ASP A 136 4.54 1.02 -19.51
CA ASP A 136 3.91 0.06 -20.46
C ASP A 136 2.85 0.75 -21.35
N GLY A 137 2.97 2.07 -21.56
CA GLY A 137 2.10 2.80 -22.47
C GLY A 137 2.21 2.19 -23.86
N SER A 138 1.06 1.79 -24.42
CA SER A 138 0.88 1.22 -25.75
C SER A 138 1.55 2.05 -26.86
N HIS A 139 2.85 1.83 -27.08
CA HIS A 139 3.59 2.19 -28.28
C HIS A 139 4.70 1.15 -28.48
N PRO A 140 4.81 0.51 -29.66
CA PRO A 140 5.81 -0.51 -29.90
C PRO A 140 7.17 0.15 -30.06
N LEU A 141 7.92 0.27 -28.96
CA LEU A 141 9.33 0.63 -29.00
C LEU A 141 10.15 -0.63 -28.72
N THR A 142 10.66 -1.15 -29.83
CA THR A 142 11.83 -2.02 -30.03
C THR A 142 12.43 -2.61 -28.75
N ARG A 143 12.21 -3.92 -28.57
CA ARG A 143 12.98 -4.75 -27.63
C ARG A 143 14.48 -4.54 -27.88
N THR A 144 15.13 -3.82 -26.99
CA THR A 144 16.59 -3.91 -26.87
C THR A 144 16.87 -4.93 -25.78
N ARG A 145 17.45 -6.04 -26.22
CA ARG A 145 17.87 -7.21 -25.46
C ARG A 145 18.65 -6.81 -24.20
N GLU A 146 18.12 -7.16 -23.03
CA GLU A 146 18.85 -7.12 -21.76
C GLU A 146 20.10 -7.98 -21.87
N ALA A 147 21.28 -7.35 -21.75
CA ALA A 147 22.51 -8.02 -21.38
C ALA A 147 22.65 -7.89 -19.86
N ALA A 148 22.62 -9.04 -19.18
CA ALA A 148 23.02 -9.12 -17.80
C ALA A 148 24.51 -8.75 -17.69
N THR A 149 24.81 -7.71 -16.92
CA THR A 149 26.17 -7.50 -16.40
C THR A 149 26.09 -7.36 -14.89
N THR A 150 26.59 -8.39 -14.25
CA THR A 150 26.88 -8.47 -12.82
C THR A 150 28.04 -7.53 -12.47
N ASP A 151 27.92 -6.97 -11.27
CA ASP A 151 28.99 -6.63 -10.33
C ASP A 151 29.67 -5.25 -10.39
N GLY A 152 29.82 -4.69 -9.18
CA GLY A 152 30.32 -3.34 -8.93
C GLY A 152 29.74 -2.74 -7.64
N SER A 153 29.81 -3.49 -6.53
CA SER A 153 29.36 -3.03 -5.22
C SER A 153 30.33 -1.99 -4.64
N VAL A 154 29.91 -0.72 -4.59
CA VAL A 154 30.47 0.28 -3.68
C VAL A 154 29.60 0.25 -2.40
N PRO A 155 30.16 0.15 -1.19
CA PRO A 155 29.38 0.28 0.03
C PRO A 155 29.02 1.76 0.21
N ASP A 156 27.75 2.09 0.01
CA ASP A 156 27.17 3.37 0.39
C ASP A 156 26.73 3.25 1.85
N ASP A 157 27.59 3.69 2.78
CA ASP A 157 27.32 3.74 4.22
C ASP A 157 26.39 4.93 4.55
N ASP A 158 25.17 4.97 3.98
CA ASP A 158 24.09 5.77 4.56
C ASP A 158 23.58 5.02 5.79
N PRO A 159 23.58 5.60 7.01
CA PRO A 159 22.98 4.98 8.19
C PRO A 159 21.47 4.67 8.04
N ARG A 160 20.81 5.14 6.96
CA ARG A 160 19.45 4.72 6.55
C ARG A 160 19.42 3.44 5.72
N ASP A 161 20.54 3.04 5.12
CA ASP A 161 20.77 1.74 4.48
C ASP A 161 21.27 0.67 5.49
N ALA A 162 21.50 1.07 6.75
CA ALA A 162 21.89 0.18 7.83
C ALA A 162 20.79 -0.84 8.14
N ARG A 163 20.91 -2.01 7.51
CA ARG A 163 20.31 -3.29 7.89
C ARG A 163 18.79 -3.23 7.96
N TYR A 164 18.15 -3.44 6.82
CA TYR A 164 16.79 -3.96 6.74
C TYR A 164 16.69 -5.24 7.60
N ARG A 165 16.35 -5.10 8.89
CA ARG A 165 15.85 -6.23 9.66
C ARG A 165 14.63 -6.76 8.91
N PRO A 166 14.50 -8.09 8.72
CA PRO A 166 13.35 -8.65 8.05
C PRO A 166 12.10 -8.15 8.78
N ARG A 167 11.31 -7.34 8.06
CA ARG A 167 10.07 -6.79 8.61
C ARG A 167 9.17 -7.97 8.90
N ARG A 168 8.67 -8.05 10.13
CA ARG A 168 7.67 -9.05 10.51
C ARG A 168 6.33 -8.51 10.03
N ILE A 169 5.88 -9.02 8.89
CA ILE A 169 4.67 -8.54 8.20
C ILE A 169 3.73 -9.72 8.01
N MET A 170 2.48 -9.53 8.43
CA MET A 170 1.35 -10.29 7.93
C MET A 170 0.82 -9.55 6.69
N PRO A 171 0.88 -10.17 5.50
CA PRO A 171 0.42 -9.54 4.26
C PRO A 171 -1.04 -9.08 4.34
N LEU A 172 -1.34 -7.98 3.64
CA LEU A 172 -2.68 -7.50 3.35
C LEU A 172 -3.42 -8.56 2.54
N GLN A 173 -4.57 -8.98 3.04
CA GLN A 173 -5.42 -9.98 2.42
C GLN A 173 -6.89 -9.67 2.73
N TRP A 174 -7.77 -10.04 1.81
CA TRP A 174 -9.21 -9.93 2.00
C TRP A 174 -9.71 -11.20 2.69
N LEU A 175 -10.43 -11.02 3.80
CA LEU A 175 -11.24 -12.07 4.41
C LEU A 175 -12.68 -11.83 3.97
N LEU A 176 -13.31 -12.83 3.38
CA LEU A 176 -14.76 -12.79 3.16
C LEU A 176 -15.42 -12.88 4.53
N SER A 177 -16.25 -11.89 4.86
CA SER A 177 -16.85 -11.81 6.18
C SER A 177 -18.00 -12.82 6.28
N ASP A 178 -17.71 -13.98 6.83
CA ASP A 178 -18.71 -14.82 7.49
C ASP A 178 -18.89 -14.36 8.96
N ARG A 179 -19.98 -14.76 9.62
CA ARG A 179 -20.29 -14.39 11.03
C ARG A 179 -19.99 -15.52 12.01
N GLY A 180 -19.54 -15.15 13.21
CA GLY A 180 -19.52 -16.01 14.39
C GLY A 180 -18.76 -17.32 14.16
N GLU A 181 -19.43 -18.45 14.41
CA GLU A 181 -18.83 -19.79 14.23
C GLU A 181 -18.27 -20.01 12.82
N LYS A 182 -18.96 -19.52 11.78
CA LYS A 182 -18.49 -19.69 10.39
C LYS A 182 -17.21 -18.94 10.09
N LEU A 183 -17.00 -17.76 10.70
CA LEU A 183 -15.74 -17.03 10.59
C LEU A 183 -14.62 -17.84 11.24
N GLN A 184 -14.89 -18.40 12.41
CA GLN A 184 -13.92 -19.19 13.17
C GLN A 184 -13.59 -20.54 12.51
N GLU A 185 -14.47 -21.04 11.65
CA GLU A 185 -14.25 -22.23 10.83
C GLU A 185 -13.51 -21.94 9.51
N SER A 186 -13.30 -20.67 9.16
CA SER A 186 -12.67 -20.27 7.90
C SER A 186 -11.17 -20.53 7.89
N ASP A 187 -10.69 -21.22 6.86
CA ASP A 187 -9.26 -21.44 6.62
C ASP A 187 -8.48 -20.13 6.50
N ASP A 188 -9.07 -19.11 5.86
CA ASP A 188 -8.44 -17.79 5.70
C ASP A 188 -8.28 -17.06 7.04
N PHE A 189 -9.27 -17.21 7.93
CA PHE A 189 -9.23 -16.66 9.28
C PHE A 189 -8.15 -17.35 10.12
N HIS A 190 -8.09 -18.68 10.08
CA HIS A 190 -7.03 -19.44 10.75
C HIS A 190 -5.64 -19.11 10.20
N ALA A 191 -5.51 -18.92 8.89
CA ALA A 191 -4.25 -18.50 8.27
C ALA A 191 -3.83 -17.09 8.73
N ALA A 192 -4.78 -16.16 8.87
CA ALA A 192 -4.51 -14.83 9.44
C ALA A 192 -4.03 -14.93 10.90
N LEU A 193 -4.68 -15.73 11.73
CA LEU A 193 -4.28 -15.95 13.12
C LEU A 193 -2.89 -16.59 13.25
N ALA A 194 -2.60 -17.59 12.41
CA ALA A 194 -1.28 -18.23 12.38
C ALA A 194 -0.18 -17.19 12.06
N ARG A 195 -0.41 -16.33 11.06
CA ARG A 195 0.53 -15.26 10.69
C ARG A 195 0.69 -14.21 11.79
N LEU A 196 -0.37 -13.83 12.51
CA LEU A 196 -0.25 -12.96 13.69
C LEU A 196 0.60 -13.63 14.78
N GLY A 197 0.45 -14.94 14.97
CA GLY A 197 1.32 -15.75 15.85
C GLY A 197 2.79 -15.64 15.46
N GLU A 198 3.11 -15.77 14.17
CA GLU A 198 4.47 -15.66 13.62
C GLU A 198 5.10 -14.28 13.84
N LEU A 199 4.31 -13.21 13.98
CA LEU A 199 4.84 -11.89 14.31
C LEU A 199 5.45 -11.84 15.73
N GLY A 200 5.06 -12.76 16.61
CA GLY A 200 5.48 -12.79 18.01
C GLY A 200 4.33 -12.89 19.00
N MET A 201 3.10 -13.09 18.52
CA MET A 201 1.90 -13.30 19.34
C MET A 201 1.66 -14.80 19.63
N ALA A 202 2.70 -15.63 19.53
CA ALA A 202 2.58 -17.09 19.63
C ALA A 202 2.31 -17.59 21.06
N GLU A 203 2.68 -16.81 22.08
CA GLU A 203 2.44 -17.14 23.49
C GLU A 203 0.94 -17.29 23.78
N PRO A 204 0.53 -18.15 24.74
CA PRO A 204 -0.89 -18.42 24.99
C PRO A 204 -1.75 -17.15 25.17
N GLY A 205 -1.25 -16.17 25.95
CA GLY A 205 -1.93 -14.89 26.13
C GLY A 205 -1.98 -14.04 24.86
N GLY A 206 -0.90 -14.01 24.08
CA GLY A 206 -0.85 -13.32 22.79
C GLY A 206 -1.79 -13.94 21.75
N ARG A 207 -1.94 -15.27 21.76
CA ARG A 207 -2.83 -15.99 20.85
C ARG A 207 -4.30 -15.71 21.17
N VAL A 208 -4.69 -15.81 22.44
CA VAL A 208 -6.06 -15.48 22.88
C VAL A 208 -6.37 -14.04 22.55
N LEU A 209 -5.47 -13.10 22.87
CA LEU A 209 -5.65 -11.70 22.54
C LEU A 209 -5.77 -11.45 21.03
N SER A 210 -4.91 -12.07 20.21
CA SER A 210 -4.95 -11.91 18.75
C SER A 210 -6.23 -12.49 18.15
N GLN A 211 -6.68 -13.64 18.66
CA GLN A 211 -7.95 -14.24 18.27
C GLN A 211 -9.11 -13.34 18.62
N THR A 212 -9.24 -12.91 19.88
CA THR A 212 -10.31 -12.01 20.31
C THR A 212 -10.29 -10.72 19.50
N LEU A 213 -9.14 -10.05 19.38
CA LEU A 213 -9.04 -8.80 18.62
C LEU A 213 -9.42 -8.99 17.14
N LEU A 214 -8.94 -10.04 16.48
CA LEU A 214 -9.23 -10.25 15.07
C LEU A 214 -10.70 -10.61 14.86
N THR A 215 -11.29 -11.47 15.69
CA THR A 215 -12.72 -11.80 15.65
C THR A 215 -13.55 -10.54 15.79
N GLU A 216 -13.37 -9.77 16.86
CA GLU A 216 -14.16 -8.57 17.15
C GLU A 216 -14.03 -7.52 16.03
N LEU A 217 -12.82 -7.32 15.49
CA LEU A 217 -12.61 -6.35 14.42
C LEU A 217 -13.23 -6.78 13.09
N VAL A 218 -13.22 -8.07 12.76
CA VAL A 218 -13.85 -8.58 11.53
C VAL A 218 -15.37 -8.61 11.67
N GLU A 219 -15.89 -8.96 12.85
CA GLU A 219 -17.33 -8.89 13.15
C GLU A 219 -17.83 -7.44 13.11
N ASN A 220 -17.05 -6.49 13.63
CA ASN A 220 -17.36 -5.06 13.53
C ASN A 220 -17.44 -4.59 12.07
N VAL A 221 -16.49 -5.02 11.22
CA VAL A 221 -16.58 -4.74 9.77
C VAL A 221 -17.90 -5.24 9.19
N GLU A 222 -18.29 -6.46 9.54
CA GLU A 222 -19.49 -7.08 8.99
C GLU A 222 -20.78 -6.44 9.53
N GLU A 223 -20.82 -6.00 10.78
CA GLU A 223 -21.94 -5.27 11.39
C GLU A 223 -22.15 -3.91 10.71
N HIS A 224 -21.08 -3.22 10.34
CA HIS A 224 -21.13 -1.84 9.87
C HIS A 224 -21.02 -1.66 8.35
N ALA A 225 -20.59 -2.68 7.61
CA ALA A 225 -20.47 -2.60 6.16
C ALA A 225 -21.85 -2.66 5.46
N VAL A 226 -22.01 -1.88 4.39
CA VAL A 226 -23.25 -1.93 3.57
C VAL A 226 -23.21 -3.11 2.59
N PRO A 227 -24.14 -4.06 2.63
CA PRO A 227 -24.22 -5.08 1.58
C PRO A 227 -24.40 -4.41 0.20
N ALA A 228 -23.47 -4.61 -0.72
CA ALA A 228 -23.56 -4.09 -2.08
C ALA A 228 -23.85 -5.25 -3.03
N GLY A 229 -24.96 -5.17 -3.78
CA GLY A 229 -25.33 -6.18 -4.77
C GLY A 229 -25.57 -7.58 -4.17
N GLY A 230 -25.99 -7.67 -2.91
CA GLY A 230 -26.28 -8.94 -2.22
C GLY A 230 -25.05 -9.78 -1.86
N ARG A 231 -23.84 -9.24 -1.97
CA ARG A 231 -22.60 -9.91 -1.56
C ARG A 231 -22.26 -9.56 -0.11
N PRO A 232 -21.73 -10.51 0.68
CA PRO A 232 -21.21 -10.21 2.00
C PRO A 232 -20.05 -9.22 1.90
N PRO A 233 -19.87 -8.34 2.89
CA PRO A 233 -18.71 -7.48 2.95
C PRO A 233 -17.42 -8.29 3.06
N ALA A 234 -16.31 -7.72 2.62
CA ALA A 234 -14.99 -8.29 2.80
C ALA A 234 -14.16 -7.38 3.70
N ALA A 235 -13.49 -7.96 4.69
CA ALA A 235 -12.58 -7.25 5.56
C ALA A 235 -11.16 -7.32 5.00
N LEU A 236 -10.51 -6.17 4.81
CA LEU A 236 -9.08 -6.12 4.56
C LEU A 236 -8.34 -6.29 5.88
N VAL A 237 -7.49 -7.30 5.98
CA VAL A 237 -6.68 -7.59 7.17
C VAL A 237 -5.21 -7.57 6.81
N GLY A 238 -4.38 -6.96 7.65
CA GLY A 238 -2.93 -7.06 7.55
C GLY A 238 -2.26 -6.49 8.80
N ALA A 239 -1.01 -6.87 9.06
CA ALA A 239 -0.30 -6.38 10.23
C ALA A 239 1.20 -6.21 10.01
N VAL A 240 1.79 -5.26 10.73
CA VAL A 240 3.24 -5.07 10.76
C VAL A 240 3.68 -4.90 12.21
N LEU A 241 4.67 -5.69 12.63
CA LEU A 241 5.34 -5.49 13.90
C LEU A 241 6.58 -4.63 13.69
N LEU A 242 6.65 -3.52 14.42
CA LEU A 242 7.74 -2.56 14.37
C LEU A 242 8.55 -2.66 15.66
N ASP A 243 9.85 -2.93 15.53
CA ASP A 243 10.81 -2.80 16.62
C ASP A 243 10.96 -1.31 16.98
N SER A 244 11.30 -1.01 18.24
CA SER A 244 11.51 0.36 18.75
C SER A 244 12.41 1.21 17.84
N ASP A 245 13.58 0.68 17.44
CA ASP A 245 14.53 1.38 16.55
C ASP A 245 13.88 1.77 15.21
N THR A 246 13.13 0.84 14.62
CA THR A 246 12.45 1.07 13.33
C THR A 246 11.32 2.08 13.50
N PHE A 247 10.63 2.05 14.64
CA PHE A 247 9.53 2.94 14.94
C PHE A 247 10.01 4.38 15.14
N VAL A 248 11.12 4.58 15.85
CA VAL A 248 11.76 5.90 16.04
C VAL A 248 12.25 6.48 14.70
N ILE A 249 12.94 5.69 13.87
CA ILE A 249 13.40 6.13 12.54
C ILE A 249 12.23 6.59 11.67
N ARG A 250 11.08 5.92 11.79
CA ARG A 250 9.87 6.21 10.98
C ARG A 250 8.93 7.21 11.62
N ARG A 251 9.25 7.79 12.78
CA ARG A 251 8.37 8.73 13.49
C ARG A 251 7.85 9.86 12.60
N GLY A 252 8.70 10.42 11.73
CA GLY A 252 8.31 11.48 10.80
C GLY A 252 7.33 11.07 9.70
N ASP A 253 7.12 9.77 9.49
CA ASP A 253 6.17 9.21 8.51
C ASP A 253 4.86 8.75 9.11
N LEU A 254 4.82 8.64 10.44
CA LEU A 254 3.67 8.15 11.17
C LEU A 254 2.72 9.33 11.48
N PRO A 255 1.41 9.06 11.60
CA PRO A 255 0.48 10.03 12.15
C PRO A 255 0.97 10.57 13.51
N ALA A 256 0.74 11.87 13.75
CA ALA A 256 1.26 12.56 14.93
C ALA A 256 0.78 11.92 16.24
N GLU A 257 -0.41 11.33 16.23
CA GLU A 257 -1.06 10.64 17.34
C GLU A 257 -0.30 9.38 17.77
N LEU A 258 0.53 8.80 16.88
CA LEU A 258 1.40 7.67 17.21
C LEU A 258 2.73 8.11 17.84
N GLY A 259 2.98 9.42 17.95
CA GLY A 259 4.22 9.97 18.53
C GLY A 259 4.43 9.56 19.98
N GLU A 260 3.39 9.63 20.83
CA GLU A 260 3.46 9.22 22.24
C GLU A 260 3.63 7.71 22.42
N LEU A 261 3.09 6.92 21.48
CA LEU A 261 3.33 5.49 21.45
C LEU A 261 4.79 5.20 21.06
N ALA A 262 5.41 6.08 20.26
CA ALA A 262 6.79 5.95 19.83
C ALA A 262 7.77 6.21 20.94
N ASP A 263 7.49 7.27 21.70
CA ASP A 263 8.29 7.63 22.87
C ASP A 263 8.25 6.50 23.91
N ARG A 264 7.05 5.99 24.24
CA ARG A 264 6.90 4.85 25.16
C ARG A 264 7.59 3.57 24.67
N SER A 265 7.44 3.25 23.38
CA SER A 265 8.09 2.06 22.81
C SER A 265 9.61 2.17 22.79
N ALA A 266 10.16 3.37 22.66
CA ALA A 266 11.60 3.62 22.71
C ALA A 266 12.14 3.46 24.13
N ASP A 267 11.43 4.00 25.13
CA ASP A 267 11.83 3.96 26.53
C ASP A 267 11.82 2.53 27.12
N ASP A 268 10.81 1.73 26.79
CA ASP A 268 10.64 0.37 27.33
C ASP A 268 11.29 -0.73 26.45
N GLY A 269 11.89 -0.35 25.32
CA GLY A 269 12.35 -1.32 24.31
C GLY A 269 11.22 -2.16 23.71
N GLY A 270 9.98 -1.67 23.79
CA GLY A 270 8.77 -2.34 23.34
C GLY A 270 8.71 -2.51 21.83
N ARG A 271 7.77 -3.34 21.38
CA ARG A 271 7.42 -3.48 19.96
C ARG A 271 6.00 -2.97 19.72
N VAL A 272 5.77 -2.35 18.57
CA VAL A 272 4.47 -1.81 18.19
C VAL A 272 3.87 -2.66 17.08
N LEU A 273 2.74 -3.30 17.37
CA LEU A 273 1.93 -4.00 16.36
C LEU A 273 0.97 -2.99 15.72
N ARG A 274 1.12 -2.75 14.42
CA ARG A 274 0.12 -2.05 13.61
C ARG A 274 -0.76 -3.08 12.92
N LEU A 275 -1.95 -3.28 13.45
CA LEU A 275 -3.00 -4.11 12.84
C LEU A 275 -3.95 -3.22 12.04
N VAL A 276 -4.24 -3.63 10.80
CA VAL A 276 -5.31 -3.05 9.98
C VAL A 276 -6.38 -4.12 9.81
N VAL A 277 -7.60 -3.77 10.19
CA VAL A 277 -8.83 -4.48 9.87
C VAL A 277 -9.84 -3.43 9.47
N GLY A 278 -10.44 -3.54 8.30
CA GLY A 278 -11.45 -2.58 7.86
C GLY A 278 -12.10 -2.96 6.54
N ASP A 279 -13.21 -2.32 6.22
CA ASP A 279 -13.82 -2.33 4.90
C ASP A 279 -13.77 -0.95 4.26
N ALA A 280 -14.30 -0.85 3.03
CA ALA A 280 -14.49 0.42 2.35
C ALA A 280 -15.30 1.44 3.16
N GLY A 281 -16.17 0.99 4.07
CA GLY A 281 -17.03 1.83 4.90
C GLY A 281 -18.19 2.44 4.11
N GLN A 282 -19.28 2.74 4.80
CA GLN A 282 -20.49 3.27 4.15
C GLN A 282 -20.26 4.65 3.50
N GLY A 283 -19.51 5.52 4.18
CA GLY A 283 -19.29 6.90 3.75
C GLY A 283 -18.49 7.00 2.44
N LEU A 284 -17.45 6.18 2.28
CA LEU A 284 -16.63 6.18 1.06
C LEU A 284 -17.43 5.61 -0.11
N VAL A 285 -18.12 4.49 0.10
CA VAL A 285 -18.99 3.88 -0.93
C VAL A 285 -20.08 4.85 -1.36
N ALA A 286 -20.78 5.50 -0.43
CA ALA A 286 -21.84 6.45 -0.73
C ALA A 286 -21.32 7.70 -1.47
N SER A 287 -20.14 8.20 -1.07
CA SER A 287 -19.49 9.34 -1.74
C SER A 287 -19.12 9.01 -3.19
N LEU A 288 -18.56 7.82 -3.44
CA LEU A 288 -18.19 7.37 -4.78
C LEU A 288 -19.41 7.03 -5.63
N ALA A 289 -20.43 6.38 -5.06
CA ALA A 289 -21.67 6.06 -5.76
C ALA A 289 -22.44 7.33 -6.16
N SER A 290 -22.41 8.39 -5.34
CA SER A 290 -23.02 9.69 -5.67
C SER A 290 -22.27 10.40 -6.80
N ALA A 291 -20.97 10.16 -6.93
CA ALA A 291 -20.16 10.67 -8.02
C ALA A 291 -20.33 9.85 -9.32
N HIS A 292 -20.77 8.60 -9.24
CA HIS A 292 -21.00 7.77 -10.41
C HIS A 292 -22.42 8.01 -10.99
N PRO A 293 -22.55 8.54 -12.23
CA PRO A 293 -23.86 8.72 -12.83
C PRO A 293 -24.50 7.35 -13.12
N ARG A 294 -25.61 7.02 -12.44
CA ARG A 294 -26.43 5.84 -12.78
C ARG A 294 -27.05 6.06 -14.16
N THR A 295 -26.56 5.35 -15.16
CA THR A 295 -27.14 5.28 -16.51
C THR A 295 -28.35 4.35 -16.54
#